data_AF-A0A382ZQI0-F1
#
_entry.id   AF-A0A382ZQI0-F1
#
_cell.length_a   1.000
_cell.length_b   1.000
_cell.length_c   1.000
_cell.angle_alpha   90.00
_cell.angle_beta   90.00
_cell.angle_gamma   90.00
#
_symmetry.space_group_name_H-M   'P 1'
#
loop_
_entity.id
_entity.type
_entity.pdbx_description
1 polymer ?
#
loop_
_entity_poly.entity_id
_entity_poly.type
_entity_poly.pdbx_seq_one_letter_code
_entity_poly.pdbx_strand_id
1 'polypeptide(L)'
;GDNSSCEDCANVPNGDSVLDNCGTCDNNPENDCDMDCAGSWGGELVNDECDVCGGPGLGLGSYYMDCWDGSEYCSINNCPIDPSGVSYKIYRNGLGIAIAEVQGLTDYTDLDLDYNEQYCYTVTYVSSGEESHHSNQACAITDAMPIIEGCMSSYACNYDENATVDDGSCWFVNTGCSCEDDQGAVADNCGTCDTDSTNDCTPDCAGTWGGSLVEDECGVCGGDGIADGACDCDGNVDLGCGCGQAGPSGCDETCG
;
A
#
# COMPACT_ATOMS: atom_id res chain seq x y z
N GLY A 1 48.42 76.27 20.01
CA GLY A 1 48.38 74.84 20.33
C GLY A 1 49.80 74.34 20.24
N ASP A 2 50.34 73.95 21.37
CA ASP A 2 51.66 73.45 21.68
C ASP A 2 51.87 72.00 21.20
N ASN A 3 51.55 71.71 19.93
CA ASN A 3 51.91 70.50 19.18
C ASN A 3 51.90 69.16 19.95
N SER A 4 50.95 68.99 20.86
CA SER A 4 50.87 67.84 21.79
C SER A 4 49.52 67.13 21.70
N SER A 5 48.85 67.12 20.54
CA SER A 5 47.44 66.68 20.48
C SER A 5 47.02 65.81 19.29
N CYS A 6 47.96 65.18 18.59
CA CYS A 6 47.62 63.96 17.83
C CYS A 6 48.37 62.82 18.52
N GLU A 7 47.71 62.26 19.52
CA GLU A 7 48.11 60.98 20.09
C GLU A 7 47.92 59.92 19.00
N ASP A 8 48.93 59.06 18.84
CA ASP A 8 48.81 57.87 18.01
C ASP A 8 47.84 56.86 18.68
N CYS A 9 47.53 55.76 18.01
CA CYS A 9 46.59 54.78 18.59
C CYS A 9 47.10 54.11 19.90
N ALA A 10 48.38 54.31 20.27
CA ALA A 10 49.01 53.83 21.49
C ALA A 10 49.04 54.91 22.60
N ASN A 11 48.37 56.05 22.37
CA ASN A 11 48.32 57.21 23.24
C ASN A 11 49.69 57.90 23.43
N VAL A 12 50.56 57.82 22.41
CA VAL A 12 51.86 58.51 22.38
C VAL A 12 51.72 59.81 21.59
N PRO A 13 51.94 60.99 22.22
CA PRO A 13 51.85 62.28 21.52
C PRO A 13 52.88 62.39 20.38
N ASN A 14 52.40 62.62 19.16
CA ASN A 14 53.19 62.60 17.91
C ASN A 14 53.85 61.25 17.59
N GLY A 15 53.31 60.14 18.08
CA GLY A 15 53.71 58.80 17.64
C GLY A 15 53.29 58.49 16.19
N ASP A 16 53.88 57.45 15.61
CA ASP A 16 53.65 57.01 14.22
C ASP A 16 52.79 55.74 14.12
N SER A 17 52.28 55.22 15.25
CA SER A 17 51.43 54.04 15.28
C SER A 17 50.04 54.33 14.68
N VAL A 18 49.58 53.46 13.78
CA VAL A 18 48.27 53.54 13.11
C VAL A 18 47.43 52.33 13.53
N LEU A 19 46.13 52.56 13.74
CA LEU A 19 45.20 51.47 14.04
C LEU A 19 44.85 50.74 12.74
N ASP A 20 45.18 49.45 12.66
CA ASP A 20 44.78 48.60 11.55
C ASP A 20 43.26 48.30 11.58
N ASN A 21 42.74 47.68 10.52
CA ASN A 21 41.31 47.35 10.42
C ASN A 21 40.87 46.20 11.35
N CYS A 22 41.81 45.56 12.07
CA CYS A 22 41.57 44.53 13.09
C CYS A 22 41.74 45.03 14.52
N GLY A 23 42.10 46.29 14.70
CA GLY A 23 42.28 46.92 16.01
C GLY A 23 43.68 46.78 16.61
N THR A 24 44.68 46.32 15.86
CA THR A 24 46.09 46.38 16.28
C THR A 24 46.62 47.78 16.03
N CYS A 25 47.35 48.31 17.02
CA CYS A 25 47.95 49.62 16.94
C CYS A 25 49.47 49.51 16.90
N ASP A 26 50.06 49.67 15.72
CA ASP A 26 51.51 49.74 15.52
C ASP A 26 51.84 50.46 14.20
N ASN A 27 53.11 50.51 13.82
CA ASN A 27 53.58 51.18 12.60
C ASN A 27 54.13 50.19 11.55
N ASN A 28 53.84 48.89 11.70
CA ASN A 28 54.38 47.85 10.85
C ASN A 28 53.31 47.30 9.90
N PRO A 29 53.28 47.79 8.64
CA PRO A 29 52.27 47.39 7.67
C PRO A 29 52.37 45.92 7.25
N GLU A 30 53.44 45.21 7.63
CA GLU A 30 53.58 43.78 7.33
C GLU A 30 52.72 42.88 8.24
N ASN A 31 52.25 43.40 9.39
CA ASN A 31 51.35 42.67 10.27
C ASN A 31 49.94 43.27 10.33
N ASP A 32 49.63 44.19 9.42
CA ASP A 32 48.26 44.61 9.16
C ASP A 32 47.48 43.38 8.68
N CYS A 33 46.32 43.14 9.28
CA CYS A 33 45.48 42.02 8.89
C CYS A 33 44.80 42.25 7.53
N ASP A 34 44.59 41.16 6.79
CA ASP A 34 43.82 41.19 5.55
C ASP A 34 42.34 40.85 5.80
N MET A 35 41.50 41.25 4.84
CA MET A 35 40.09 40.88 4.80
C MET A 35 39.97 39.43 4.31
N ASP A 36 39.26 38.61 5.09
CA ASP A 36 38.91 37.26 4.69
C ASP A 36 37.92 37.25 3.52
N CYS A 37 37.68 36.08 2.94
CA CYS A 37 36.78 35.98 1.78
C CYS A 37 35.30 36.31 2.08
N ALA A 38 34.90 36.37 3.36
CA ALA A 38 33.55 36.70 3.80
C ALA A 38 33.39 38.20 4.12
N GLY A 39 34.43 38.99 3.90
CA GLY A 39 34.43 40.42 4.15
C GLY A 39 34.77 40.82 5.58
N SER A 40 35.29 39.89 6.40
CA SER A 40 35.69 40.13 7.79
C SER A 40 37.20 40.40 7.87
N TRP A 41 37.58 41.57 8.37
CA TRP A 41 38.99 41.89 8.64
C TRP A 41 39.55 40.98 9.73
N GLY A 42 40.65 40.28 9.45
CA GLY A 42 41.32 39.36 10.37
C GLY A 42 40.63 38.00 10.53
N GLY A 43 39.70 37.65 9.64
CA GLY A 43 39.11 36.32 9.60
C GLY A 43 40.05 35.27 8.99
N GLU A 44 39.81 34.00 9.31
CA GLU A 44 40.60 32.86 8.81
C GLU A 44 40.00 32.23 7.55
N LEU A 45 38.87 32.73 7.05
CA LEU A 45 38.18 32.14 5.90
C LEU A 45 38.90 32.44 4.59
N VAL A 46 39.24 31.39 3.86
CA VAL A 46 39.79 31.46 2.51
C VAL A 46 38.81 30.86 1.51
N ASN A 47 38.89 31.28 0.26
CA ASN A 47 38.22 30.58 -0.83
C ASN A 47 38.82 29.18 -0.95
N ASP A 48 37.96 28.18 -1.10
CA ASP A 48 38.39 26.83 -1.46
C ASP A 48 38.73 26.74 -2.96
N GLU A 49 39.15 25.57 -3.42
CA GLU A 49 39.49 25.29 -4.82
C GLU A 49 38.29 25.42 -5.79
N CYS A 50 37.08 25.63 -5.25
CA CYS A 50 35.84 25.89 -5.99
C CYS A 50 35.42 27.37 -5.94
N ASP A 51 36.31 28.28 -5.52
CA ASP A 51 36.06 29.72 -5.34
C ASP A 51 34.92 30.03 -4.35
N VAL A 52 34.60 29.09 -3.44
CA VAL A 52 33.59 29.29 -2.40
C VAL A 52 34.27 29.64 -1.08
N CYS A 53 33.90 30.81 -0.53
CA CYS A 53 34.44 31.27 0.74
C CYS A 53 34.02 30.36 1.91
N GLY A 54 35.01 29.78 2.62
CA GLY A 54 34.73 28.89 3.76
C GLY A 54 33.97 27.62 3.38
N GLY A 55 34.02 27.23 2.10
CA GLY A 55 33.39 26.02 1.59
C GLY A 55 33.99 24.76 2.19
N PRO A 56 33.29 23.61 2.08
CA PRO A 56 33.79 22.32 2.56
C PRO A 56 35.05 21.84 1.81
N GLY A 57 35.45 22.52 0.73
CA GLY A 57 36.49 22.07 -0.19
C GLY A 57 36.14 20.75 -0.87
N LEU A 58 37.09 20.19 -1.62
CA LEU A 58 37.03 18.79 -2.02
C LEU A 58 37.28 17.95 -0.77
N GLY A 59 36.21 17.35 -0.25
CA GLY A 59 36.17 16.71 1.07
C GLY A 59 37.40 15.87 1.40
N LEU A 60 37.96 16.06 2.60
CA LEU A 60 39.06 15.29 3.17
C LEU A 60 38.61 13.85 3.49
N GLY A 61 38.44 13.04 2.45
CA GLY A 61 38.28 11.58 2.52
C GLY A 61 39.53 10.89 2.00
N SER A 62 40.12 10.00 2.79
CA SER A 62 41.44 9.39 2.58
C SER A 62 41.51 8.29 1.51
N TYR A 63 41.01 8.54 0.30
CA TYR A 63 41.33 7.68 -0.84
C TYR A 63 41.42 8.49 -2.13
N TYR A 64 42.62 8.48 -2.71
CA TYR A 64 42.93 8.66 -4.13
C TYR A 64 42.36 9.91 -4.83
N MET A 65 43.26 10.87 -5.03
CA MET A 65 43.10 12.03 -5.90
C MET A 65 43.04 11.59 -7.36
N ASP A 66 41.84 11.25 -7.81
CA ASP A 66 41.44 11.30 -9.21
C ASP A 66 40.20 12.21 -9.22
N CYS A 67 40.21 13.32 -9.96
CA CYS A 67 38.93 13.94 -10.37
C CYS A 67 38.10 12.83 -11.06
N TRP A 68 36.78 12.97 -11.25
CA TRP A 68 35.95 11.87 -11.85
C TRP A 68 36.46 11.35 -13.22
N ASP A 69 37.37 12.10 -13.87
CA ASP A 69 38.08 11.76 -15.11
C ASP A 69 39.52 11.20 -14.94
N GLY A 70 40.02 11.00 -13.71
CA GLY A 70 41.38 10.52 -13.45
C GLY A 70 42.49 11.57 -13.50
N SER A 71 42.16 12.86 -13.46
CA SER A 71 43.15 13.95 -13.52
C SER A 71 43.61 14.45 -12.14
N GLU A 72 44.84 15.00 -12.11
CA GLU A 72 45.52 15.54 -10.91
C GLU A 72 45.11 17.00 -10.60
N TYR A 73 44.40 17.67 -11.52
CA TYR A 73 43.95 19.06 -11.41
C TYR A 73 42.49 19.22 -11.83
N CYS A 74 41.61 19.49 -10.88
CA CYS A 74 40.19 19.68 -11.15
C CYS A 74 39.90 21.09 -11.69
N SER A 75 39.13 21.18 -12.78
CA SER A 75 38.52 22.44 -13.25
C SER A 75 37.27 22.77 -12.43
N ILE A 76 36.80 24.03 -12.44
CA ILE A 76 35.52 24.48 -11.84
C ILE A 76 34.30 23.61 -12.22
N ASN A 77 34.39 22.89 -13.34
CA ASN A 77 33.38 21.94 -13.81
C ASN A 77 33.41 20.57 -13.09
N ASN A 78 34.34 20.35 -12.16
CA ASN A 78 34.53 19.11 -11.39
C ASN A 78 34.29 19.33 -9.89
N CYS A 79 33.77 20.50 -9.49
CA CYS A 79 33.21 20.66 -8.16
C CYS A 79 32.02 19.69 -8.00
N PRO A 80 31.70 19.25 -6.77
CA PRO A 80 30.59 18.33 -6.52
C PRO A 80 29.36 18.84 -7.26
N ILE A 81 28.87 18.03 -8.19
CA ILE A 81 27.67 18.35 -8.95
C ILE A 81 26.59 18.62 -7.90
N ASP A 82 26.14 19.87 -7.79
CA ASP A 82 24.96 20.18 -6.99
C ASP A 82 23.85 19.27 -7.54
N PRO A 83 23.32 18.32 -6.75
CA PRO A 83 22.27 17.42 -7.23
C PRO A 83 21.02 18.20 -7.68
N SER A 84 20.87 19.46 -7.26
CA SER A 84 19.82 20.36 -7.76
C SER A 84 20.14 21.06 -9.08
N GLY A 85 21.39 21.00 -9.54
CA GLY A 85 21.89 21.59 -10.79
C GLY A 85 22.09 20.60 -11.94
N VAL A 86 21.85 19.31 -11.71
CA VAL A 86 21.88 18.28 -12.76
C VAL A 86 20.56 17.58 -12.96
N SER A 87 20.31 17.30 -14.22
CA SER A 87 19.23 16.44 -14.65
C SER A 87 19.76 15.27 -15.46
N TYR A 88 19.01 14.18 -15.45
CA TYR A 88 19.28 13.01 -16.26
C TYR A 88 18.16 12.84 -17.26
N LYS A 89 18.50 12.70 -18.54
CA LYS A 89 17.55 12.37 -19.61
C LYS A 89 17.65 10.88 -19.92
N ILE A 90 16.50 10.22 -19.91
CA ILE A 90 16.38 8.79 -20.17
C ILE A 90 15.92 8.60 -21.61
N TYR A 91 16.63 7.76 -22.35
CA TYR A 91 16.33 7.43 -23.73
C TYR A 91 16.00 5.94 -23.87
N ARG A 92 14.90 5.64 -24.55
CA ARG A 92 14.45 4.29 -24.84
C ARG A 92 14.61 3.99 -26.33
N ASN A 93 15.16 2.81 -26.64
CA ASN A 93 15.41 2.28 -27.98
C ASN A 93 16.38 3.13 -28.84
N GLY A 94 17.36 3.79 -28.20
CA GLY A 94 18.49 4.43 -28.87
C GLY A 94 18.43 5.96 -28.92
N LEU A 95 18.94 6.54 -30.02
CA LEU A 95 19.10 7.99 -30.21
C LEU A 95 17.79 8.60 -30.72
N GLY A 96 17.04 9.25 -29.85
CA GLY A 96 15.73 9.83 -30.13
C GLY A 96 15.39 10.97 -29.19
N ILE A 97 14.09 11.16 -28.91
CA ILE A 97 13.62 12.11 -27.89
C ILE A 97 13.70 11.39 -26.54
N ALA A 98 14.18 12.08 -25.50
CA ALA A 98 14.16 11.57 -24.14
C ALA A 98 12.72 11.27 -23.71
N ILE A 99 12.48 10.09 -23.13
CA ILE A 99 11.16 9.70 -22.62
C ILE A 99 10.85 10.33 -21.26
N ALA A 100 11.90 10.70 -20.52
CA ALA A 100 11.80 11.34 -19.23
C ALA A 100 13.06 12.16 -18.94
N GLU A 101 12.91 13.18 -18.08
CA GLU A 101 14.00 13.94 -17.50
C GLU A 101 13.79 14.03 -15.98
N VAL A 102 14.76 13.55 -15.21
CA VAL A 102 14.70 13.53 -13.74
C VAL A 102 15.77 14.45 -13.16
N GLN A 103 15.41 15.28 -12.19
CA GLN A 103 16.33 16.24 -11.56
C GLN A 103 16.92 15.61 -10.29
N GLY A 104 18.24 15.52 -10.20
CA GLY A 104 18.94 15.04 -9.00
C GLY A 104 18.67 13.60 -8.56
N LEU A 105 17.90 12.81 -9.33
CA LEU A 105 17.58 11.42 -9.05
C LEU A 105 18.35 10.50 -10.00
N THR A 106 18.92 9.42 -9.45
CA THR A 106 19.67 8.43 -10.24
C THR A 106 18.83 7.20 -10.60
N ASP A 107 17.57 7.16 -10.17
CA ASP A 107 16.64 6.06 -10.43
C ASP A 107 15.45 6.54 -11.26
N TYR A 108 15.01 5.69 -12.18
CA TYR A 108 13.84 5.90 -13.02
C TYR A 108 13.14 4.57 -13.30
N THR A 109 11.80 4.57 -13.22
CA THR A 109 10.97 3.41 -13.54
C THR A 109 10.09 3.74 -14.73
N ASP A 110 10.24 2.98 -15.82
CA ASP A 110 9.39 3.07 -17.00
C ASP A 110 8.16 2.18 -16.81
N LEU A 111 6.97 2.78 -16.86
CA LEU A 111 5.68 2.08 -16.70
C LEU A 111 4.95 1.88 -18.03
N ASP A 112 5.44 2.49 -19.11
CA ASP A 112 4.81 2.47 -20.43
C ASP A 112 5.47 1.42 -21.32
N LEU A 113 5.46 0.17 -20.84
CA LEU A 113 6.11 -0.99 -21.48
C LEU A 113 5.10 -2.09 -21.79
N ASP A 114 5.25 -2.68 -22.98
CA ASP A 114 4.52 -3.88 -23.38
C ASP A 114 5.21 -5.15 -22.87
N TYR A 115 4.46 -6.26 -22.82
CA TYR A 115 4.96 -7.57 -22.36
C TYR A 115 5.76 -8.31 -23.44
N ASN A 116 6.74 -9.13 -23.03
CA ASN A 116 7.63 -9.89 -23.92
C ASN A 116 8.33 -9.05 -25.00
N GLU A 117 8.58 -7.76 -24.72
CA GLU A 117 9.24 -6.85 -25.66
C GLU A 117 10.61 -6.43 -25.15
N GLN A 118 11.56 -6.30 -26.07
CA GLN A 118 12.91 -5.85 -25.76
C GLN A 118 12.98 -4.33 -25.73
N TYR A 119 13.46 -3.78 -24.63
CA TYR A 119 13.73 -2.36 -24.45
C TYR A 119 15.20 -2.13 -24.12
N CYS A 120 15.78 -1.12 -24.77
CA CYS A 120 17.16 -0.71 -24.54
C CYS A 120 17.23 0.72 -24.06
N TYR A 121 17.97 0.98 -22.98
CA TYR A 121 18.09 2.29 -22.36
C TYR A 121 19.50 2.85 -22.47
N THR A 122 19.56 4.16 -22.64
CA THR A 122 20.78 4.97 -22.45
C THR A 122 20.41 6.24 -21.68
N VAL A 123 21.35 6.79 -20.92
CA VAL A 123 21.14 7.99 -20.10
C VAL A 123 22.18 9.03 -20.48
N THR A 124 21.76 10.29 -20.54
CA THR A 124 22.66 11.45 -20.55
C THR A 124 22.39 12.26 -19.29
N TYR A 125 23.39 12.99 -18.80
CA TYR A 125 23.19 14.06 -17.83
C TYR A 125 23.28 15.42 -18.51
N VAL A 126 22.51 16.38 -17.99
CA VAL A 126 22.55 17.80 -18.37
C VAL A 126 23.05 18.59 -17.17
N SER A 127 24.09 19.39 -17.37
CA SER A 127 24.64 20.29 -16.36
C SER A 127 24.75 21.69 -16.97
N SER A 128 24.24 22.70 -16.26
CA SER A 128 24.32 24.11 -16.69
C SER A 128 23.82 24.37 -18.13
N GLY A 129 22.88 23.56 -18.62
CA GLY A 129 22.29 23.66 -19.96
C GLY A 129 23.01 22.89 -21.07
N GLU A 130 24.15 22.26 -20.78
CA GLU A 130 24.89 21.41 -21.72
C GLU A 130 24.62 19.93 -21.45
N GLU A 131 24.39 19.16 -22.51
CA GLU A 131 24.09 17.73 -22.44
C GLU A 131 25.33 16.88 -22.78
N SER A 132 25.55 15.84 -21.98
CA SER A 132 26.65 14.89 -22.16
C SER A 132 26.41 13.87 -23.28
N HIS A 133 27.42 13.05 -23.55
CA HIS A 133 27.28 11.87 -24.38
C HIS A 133 26.46 10.77 -23.69
N HIS A 134 25.82 9.91 -24.48
CA HIS A 134 25.06 8.77 -23.96
C HIS A 134 25.96 7.79 -23.19
N SER A 135 25.41 7.25 -22.11
CA SER A 135 25.97 6.10 -21.40
C SER A 135 26.08 4.86 -22.29
N ASN A 136 26.67 3.79 -21.75
CA ASN A 136 26.52 2.47 -22.36
C ASN A 136 25.03 2.08 -22.46
N GLN A 137 24.70 1.33 -23.51
CA GLN A 137 23.35 0.81 -23.71
C GLN A 137 23.14 -0.44 -22.84
N ALA A 138 22.03 -0.47 -22.12
CA ALA A 138 21.57 -1.64 -21.37
C ALA A 138 20.21 -2.09 -21.92
N CYS A 139 20.03 -3.39 -22.18
CA CYS A 139 18.79 -3.92 -22.74
C CYS A 139 18.21 -5.02 -21.84
N ALA A 140 16.88 -5.05 -21.75
CA ALA A 140 16.13 -6.09 -21.06
C ALA A 140 14.87 -6.43 -21.87
N ILE A 141 14.31 -7.61 -21.65
CA ILE A 141 13.01 -8.02 -22.18
C ILE A 141 12.05 -8.00 -20.99
N THR A 142 10.89 -7.38 -21.16
CA THR A 142 9.82 -7.40 -20.15
C THR A 142 9.25 -8.81 -19.99
N ASP A 143 8.72 -9.08 -18.81
CA ASP A 143 8.06 -10.36 -18.56
C ASP A 143 6.85 -10.54 -19.48
N ALA A 144 6.40 -11.79 -19.61
CA ALA A 144 5.14 -12.07 -20.27
C ALA A 144 3.96 -11.49 -19.49
N MET A 145 2.84 -11.27 -20.18
CA MET A 145 1.59 -10.88 -19.52
C MET A 145 1.29 -11.89 -18.40
N PRO A 146 1.02 -11.43 -17.16
CA PRO A 146 0.76 -12.32 -16.05
C PRO A 146 -0.47 -13.17 -16.34
N ILE A 147 -0.34 -14.48 -16.17
CA ILE A 147 -1.47 -15.39 -16.24
C ILE A 147 -2.13 -15.40 -14.85
N ILE A 148 -3.29 -14.77 -14.77
CA ILE A 148 -4.17 -14.81 -13.60
C ILE A 148 -5.22 -15.89 -13.88
N GLU A 149 -5.17 -16.96 -13.10
CA GLU A 149 -6.11 -18.08 -13.15
C GLU A 149 -7.33 -17.76 -12.28
N GLY A 150 -8.53 -17.97 -12.81
CA GLY A 150 -9.78 -17.78 -12.07
C GLY A 150 -11.01 -17.92 -12.96
N CYS A 151 -12.20 -17.78 -12.38
CA CYS A 151 -13.42 -17.94 -13.17
C CYS A 151 -13.68 -16.73 -14.08
N MET A 152 -13.65 -16.94 -15.40
CA MET A 152 -13.90 -15.89 -16.40
C MET A 152 -15.39 -15.67 -16.72
N SER A 153 -16.29 -16.49 -16.18
CA SER A 153 -17.72 -16.40 -16.49
C SER A 153 -18.42 -15.37 -15.59
N SER A 154 -18.91 -14.28 -16.17
CA SER A 154 -19.66 -13.24 -15.45
C SER A 154 -20.99 -13.70 -14.82
N TYR A 155 -21.45 -14.91 -15.16
CA TYR A 155 -22.64 -15.52 -14.59
C TYR A 155 -22.35 -16.47 -13.42
N ALA A 156 -21.07 -16.76 -13.14
CA ALA A 156 -20.67 -17.57 -12.01
C ALA A 156 -20.54 -16.71 -10.75
N CYS A 157 -20.77 -17.33 -9.59
CA CYS A 157 -20.73 -16.63 -8.30
C CYS A 157 -19.32 -16.27 -7.86
N ASN A 158 -18.32 -17.03 -8.28
CA ASN A 158 -16.90 -16.77 -8.04
C ASN A 158 -16.20 -16.12 -9.24
N TYR A 159 -16.94 -15.35 -10.05
CA TYR A 159 -16.35 -14.58 -11.15
C TYR A 159 -15.19 -13.70 -10.67
N ASP A 160 -14.05 -13.79 -11.36
CA ASP A 160 -12.88 -12.95 -11.13
C ASP A 160 -12.64 -12.07 -12.37
N GLU A 161 -12.77 -10.76 -12.20
CA GLU A 161 -12.55 -9.78 -13.27
C GLU A 161 -11.09 -9.66 -13.70
N ASN A 162 -10.15 -10.12 -12.87
CA ASN A 162 -8.72 -10.11 -13.17
C ASN A 162 -8.28 -11.40 -13.87
N ALA A 163 -9.12 -12.43 -13.92
CA ALA A 163 -8.78 -13.69 -14.55
C ALA A 163 -8.51 -13.52 -16.05
N THR A 164 -7.33 -13.94 -16.48
CA THR A 164 -6.90 -13.97 -17.88
C THR A 164 -7.09 -15.35 -18.51
N VAL A 165 -7.22 -16.39 -17.68
CA VAL A 165 -7.40 -17.79 -18.06
C VAL A 165 -8.41 -18.44 -17.11
N ASP A 166 -9.34 -19.22 -17.68
CA ASP A 166 -10.34 -19.98 -16.94
C ASP A 166 -9.71 -21.23 -16.32
N ASP A 167 -9.71 -21.29 -14.99
CA ASP A 167 -9.16 -22.40 -14.21
C ASP A 167 -10.17 -23.54 -14.00
N GLY A 168 -11.40 -23.38 -14.49
CA GLY A 168 -12.49 -24.34 -14.33
C GLY A 168 -13.12 -24.35 -12.94
N SER A 169 -12.79 -23.37 -12.08
CA SER A 169 -13.39 -23.24 -10.74
C SER A 169 -14.78 -22.59 -10.77
N CYS A 170 -15.25 -22.10 -11.93
CA CYS A 170 -16.55 -21.46 -12.07
C CYS A 170 -17.68 -22.29 -11.48
N TRP A 171 -18.43 -21.71 -10.54
CA TRP A 171 -19.64 -22.33 -10.02
C TRP A 171 -20.86 -21.42 -10.14
N PHE A 172 -22.00 -22.07 -10.30
CA PHE A 172 -23.26 -21.44 -10.63
C PHE A 172 -24.29 -21.81 -9.57
N VAL A 173 -25.22 -20.90 -9.32
CA VAL A 173 -26.33 -21.14 -8.37
C VAL A 173 -27.23 -22.25 -8.87
N ASN A 174 -27.68 -23.09 -7.94
CA ASN A 174 -28.78 -24.02 -8.20
C ASN A 174 -30.12 -23.27 -8.12
N THR A 175 -31.15 -23.83 -8.78
CA THR A 175 -32.48 -23.22 -8.79
C THR A 175 -33.04 -23.17 -7.36
N GLY A 176 -33.41 -21.96 -6.90
CA GLY A 176 -33.89 -21.74 -5.54
C GLY A 176 -32.84 -21.19 -4.58
N CYS A 177 -31.55 -21.19 -4.98
CA CYS A 177 -30.43 -20.69 -4.19
C CYS A 177 -29.81 -19.42 -4.81
N SER A 178 -28.93 -18.79 -4.05
CA SER A 178 -28.20 -17.58 -4.45
C SER A 178 -26.69 -17.75 -4.29
N CYS A 179 -25.92 -16.71 -4.65
CA CYS A 179 -24.45 -16.77 -4.59
C CYS A 179 -23.92 -16.58 -3.17
N GLU A 180 -24.78 -16.19 -2.23
CA GLU A 180 -24.50 -16.13 -0.80
C GLU A 180 -24.49 -17.52 -0.16
N ASP A 181 -25.07 -18.52 -0.83
CA ASP A 181 -25.07 -19.91 -0.40
C ASP A 181 -23.77 -20.60 -0.81
N ASP A 182 -23.41 -21.69 -0.12
CA ASP A 182 -22.20 -22.44 -0.40
C ASP A 182 -22.22 -23.08 -1.80
N GLN A 183 -21.02 -23.28 -2.37
CA GLN A 183 -20.88 -23.96 -3.66
C GLN A 183 -21.53 -25.35 -3.63
N GLY A 184 -22.53 -25.54 -4.48
CA GLY A 184 -23.26 -26.80 -4.58
C GLY A 184 -24.44 -26.92 -3.61
N ALA A 185 -24.81 -25.85 -2.89
CA ALA A 185 -26.03 -25.80 -2.10
C ALA A 185 -27.27 -26.11 -2.97
N VAL A 186 -28.21 -26.86 -2.41
CA VAL A 186 -29.46 -27.24 -3.06
C VAL A 186 -30.61 -26.76 -2.21
N ALA A 187 -31.62 -26.16 -2.84
CA ALA A 187 -32.81 -25.71 -2.15
C ALA A 187 -33.64 -26.93 -1.69
N ASP A 188 -33.95 -26.99 -0.40
CA ASP A 188 -34.95 -27.91 0.13
C ASP A 188 -36.39 -27.40 -0.16
N ASN A 189 -37.39 -28.18 0.24
CA ASN A 189 -38.79 -27.84 -0.06
C ASN A 189 -39.37 -26.73 0.84
N CYS A 190 -38.62 -26.22 1.82
CA CYS A 190 -38.98 -25.01 2.56
C CYS A 190 -38.14 -23.79 2.14
N GLY A 191 -37.26 -23.94 1.14
CA GLY A 191 -36.49 -22.85 0.56
C GLY A 191 -35.20 -22.54 1.32
N THR A 192 -34.72 -23.44 2.17
CA THR A 192 -33.37 -23.36 2.74
C THR A 192 -32.39 -23.91 1.73
N CYS A 193 -31.29 -23.18 1.50
CA CYS A 193 -30.24 -23.60 0.60
C CYS A 193 -28.98 -23.94 1.38
N ASP A 194 -28.64 -25.21 1.42
CA ASP A 194 -27.36 -25.67 1.94
C ASP A 194 -26.95 -27.00 1.31
N THR A 195 -25.81 -27.53 1.75
CA THR A 195 -25.27 -28.81 1.26
C THR A 195 -25.60 -30.00 2.15
N ASP A 196 -26.24 -29.78 3.30
CA ASP A 196 -26.51 -30.78 4.32
C ASP A 196 -27.94 -31.31 4.24
N SER A 197 -28.14 -32.27 3.34
CA SER A 197 -29.43 -32.98 3.18
C SER A 197 -30.00 -33.63 4.46
N THR A 198 -29.27 -33.66 5.58
CA THR A 198 -29.77 -34.20 6.85
C THR A 198 -30.63 -33.21 7.62
N ASN A 199 -30.55 -31.91 7.32
CA ASN A 199 -31.36 -30.87 7.94
C ASN A 199 -32.59 -30.48 7.11
N ASP A 200 -32.73 -31.04 5.90
CA ASP A 200 -33.86 -30.83 5.00
C ASP A 200 -35.18 -30.97 5.76
N CYS A 201 -36.01 -29.93 5.67
CA CYS A 201 -37.30 -29.96 6.32
C CYS A 201 -38.20 -31.07 5.75
N THR A 202 -39.01 -31.66 6.62
CA THR A 202 -40.03 -32.65 6.24
C THR A 202 -41.42 -32.01 6.25
N PRO A 203 -42.40 -32.57 5.52
CA PRO A 203 -43.79 -32.14 5.65
C PRO A 203 -44.33 -32.51 7.03
N ASP A 204 -45.21 -31.66 7.56
CA ASP A 204 -46.05 -32.00 8.70
C ASP A 204 -47.17 -32.97 8.30
N CYS A 205 -47.99 -33.39 9.27
CA CYS A 205 -49.10 -34.30 9.00
C CYS A 205 -50.18 -33.73 8.06
N ALA A 206 -50.18 -32.41 7.80
CA ALA A 206 -51.08 -31.75 6.86
C ALA A 206 -50.45 -31.61 5.46
N GLY A 207 -49.21 -32.09 5.27
CA GLY A 207 -48.47 -32.01 4.01
C GLY A 207 -47.76 -30.67 3.79
N THR A 208 -47.68 -29.81 4.81
CA THR A 208 -46.98 -28.52 4.73
C THR A 208 -45.50 -28.71 5.07
N TRP A 209 -44.61 -28.44 4.10
CA TRP A 209 -43.15 -28.49 4.30
C TRP A 209 -42.70 -27.48 5.37
N GLY A 210 -41.95 -27.95 6.38
CA GLY A 210 -41.52 -27.13 7.51
C GLY A 210 -42.64 -26.76 8.50
N GLY A 211 -43.81 -27.39 8.38
CA GLY A 211 -44.91 -27.22 9.33
C GLY A 211 -44.63 -27.86 10.69
N SER A 212 -45.39 -27.46 11.71
CA SER A 212 -45.24 -27.94 13.09
C SER A 212 -46.37 -28.86 13.57
N LEU A 213 -47.33 -29.20 12.70
CA LEU A 213 -48.46 -30.04 13.08
C LEU A 213 -48.04 -31.50 13.24
N VAL A 214 -48.56 -32.15 14.28
CA VAL A 214 -48.34 -33.57 14.58
C VAL A 214 -49.70 -34.26 14.67
N GLU A 215 -49.75 -35.55 14.32
CA GLU A 215 -50.93 -36.36 14.60
C GLU A 215 -51.15 -36.48 16.10
N ASP A 216 -52.41 -36.31 16.53
CA ASP A 216 -52.82 -36.62 17.88
C ASP A 216 -53.03 -38.14 18.09
N GLU A 217 -53.43 -38.54 19.29
CA GLU A 217 -53.71 -39.95 19.63
C GLU A 217 -54.85 -40.57 18.80
N CYS A 218 -55.61 -39.74 18.10
CA CYS A 218 -56.72 -40.11 17.24
C CYS A 218 -56.34 -40.17 15.75
N GLY A 219 -55.06 -39.91 15.42
CA GLY A 219 -54.57 -39.85 14.05
C GLY A 219 -55.05 -38.58 13.32
N VAL A 220 -55.53 -37.57 14.04
CA VAL A 220 -55.95 -36.30 13.47
C VAL A 220 -54.81 -35.31 13.54
N CYS A 221 -54.42 -34.78 12.38
CA CYS A 221 -53.35 -33.79 12.29
C CYS A 221 -53.72 -32.47 12.99
N GLY A 222 -52.95 -32.06 13.99
CA GLY A 222 -53.20 -30.85 14.77
C GLY A 222 -54.50 -30.89 15.58
N GLY A 223 -55.01 -32.09 15.88
CA GLY A 223 -56.20 -32.28 16.70
C GLY A 223 -55.93 -31.97 18.18
N ASP A 224 -57.01 -31.76 18.93
CA ASP A 224 -56.97 -31.54 20.38
C ASP A 224 -56.71 -32.84 21.17
N GLY A 225 -56.55 -33.98 20.48
CA GLY A 225 -56.44 -35.30 21.09
C GLY A 225 -57.78 -35.81 21.62
N ILE A 226 -57.71 -36.71 22.60
CA ILE A 226 -58.89 -37.22 23.29
C ILE A 226 -59.46 -36.09 24.17
N ALA A 227 -60.72 -35.73 23.93
CA ALA A 227 -61.40 -34.68 24.68
C ALA A 227 -61.42 -34.97 26.20
N ASP A 228 -61.40 -33.92 27.02
CA ASP A 228 -61.40 -34.07 28.49
C ASP A 228 -62.65 -34.83 28.98
N GLY A 229 -62.43 -35.93 29.70
CA GLY A 229 -63.47 -36.86 30.16
C GLY A 229 -63.85 -37.97 29.16
N ALA A 230 -63.35 -37.94 27.93
CA ALA A 230 -63.48 -39.04 26.99
C ALA A 230 -62.37 -40.09 27.16
N CYS A 231 -62.65 -41.33 26.76
CA CYS A 231 -61.72 -42.45 26.80
C CYS A 231 -61.31 -42.93 25.39
N ASP A 232 -61.94 -42.40 24.33
CA ASP A 232 -61.58 -42.63 22.93
C ASP A 232 -61.89 -41.39 22.07
N CYS A 233 -61.54 -41.51 20.79
CA CYS A 233 -61.66 -40.47 19.77
C CYS A 233 -63.11 -40.20 19.31
N ASP A 234 -64.03 -41.11 19.61
CA ASP A 234 -65.46 -40.94 19.33
C ASP A 234 -66.16 -40.12 20.44
N GLY A 235 -65.42 -39.74 21.49
CA GLY A 235 -65.95 -38.97 22.62
C GLY A 235 -66.69 -39.84 23.64
N ASN A 236 -66.48 -41.15 23.64
CA ASN A 236 -67.10 -42.03 24.62
C ASN A 236 -66.50 -41.79 25.99
N VAL A 237 -67.28 -41.99 27.06
CA VAL A 237 -66.83 -41.85 28.45
C VAL A 237 -66.70 -43.23 29.11
N ASP A 238 -65.72 -43.41 30.00
CA ASP A 238 -65.58 -44.64 30.77
C ASP A 238 -66.38 -44.52 32.08
N LEU A 239 -67.46 -45.29 32.19
CA LEU A 239 -68.32 -45.36 33.39
C LEU A 239 -67.91 -46.49 34.35
N GLY A 240 -66.68 -47.01 34.24
CA GLY A 240 -66.12 -48.06 35.10
C GLY A 240 -66.15 -49.47 34.50
N CYS A 241 -66.51 -49.57 33.21
CA CYS A 241 -66.70 -50.83 32.49
C CYS A 241 -65.89 -50.90 31.19
N GLY A 242 -64.98 -49.95 30.98
CA GLY A 242 -64.22 -49.81 29.75
C GLY A 242 -64.87 -48.80 28.80
N CYS A 243 -64.07 -48.36 27.83
CA CYS A 243 -64.46 -47.24 27.00
C CYS A 243 -65.70 -47.52 26.14
N GLY A 244 -66.68 -46.60 26.18
CA GLY A 244 -67.94 -46.72 25.44
C GLY A 244 -68.88 -47.84 25.92
N GLN A 245 -68.59 -48.47 27.06
CA GLN A 245 -69.45 -49.48 27.66
C GLN A 245 -70.49 -48.83 28.60
N ALA A 246 -71.66 -49.47 28.71
CA ALA A 246 -72.63 -49.09 29.72
C ALA A 246 -72.02 -49.25 31.12
N GLY A 247 -72.28 -48.29 32.00
CA GLY A 247 -71.87 -48.38 33.40
C GLY A 247 -72.52 -49.59 34.08
N PRO A 248 -71.94 -50.07 35.19
CA PRO A 248 -72.47 -51.20 35.92
C PRO A 248 -73.94 -50.94 36.32
N SER A 249 -74.81 -51.91 36.05
CA SER A 249 -76.25 -51.77 36.26
C SER A 249 -76.80 -52.91 37.13
N GLY A 250 -77.89 -52.66 37.87
CA GLY A 250 -78.45 -53.63 38.80
C GLY A 250 -77.78 -53.66 40.17
N CYS A 251 -78.05 -54.70 40.96
CA CYS A 251 -77.50 -54.87 42.33
C CYS A 251 -76.19 -55.67 42.38
N ASP A 252 -75.73 -56.18 41.23
CA ASP A 252 -74.55 -57.05 41.12
C ASP A 252 -73.29 -56.32 40.64
N GLU A 253 -73.39 -55.02 40.34
CA GLU A 253 -72.28 -54.15 39.89
C GLU A 253 -71.53 -54.70 38.67
N THR A 254 -72.19 -55.48 37.81
CA THR A 254 -71.59 -56.03 36.59
C THR A 254 -71.78 -55.14 35.37
N CYS A 255 -70.80 -55.13 34.48
CA CYS A 255 -70.84 -54.41 33.21
C CYS A 255 -71.78 -55.12 32.22
N GLY A 256 -72.81 -54.42 31.73
CA GLY A 256 -73.81 -54.98 30.81
C GLY A 256 -75.06 -54.12 30.68
#